data_AF-A0A9Q3F1P1-F1
#
_entry.id   AF-A0A9Q3F1P1-F1
#
_cell.length_a   1.000
_cell.length_b   1.000
_cell.length_c   1.000
_cell.angle_alpha   90.00
_cell.angle_beta   90.00
_cell.angle_gamma   90.00
#
_symmetry.space_group_name_H-M   'P 1'
#
loop_
_entity.id
_entity.type
_entity.pdbx_description
1 polymer ?
#
loop_
_entity_poly.entity_id
_entity_poly.type
_entity_poly.pdbx_seq_one_letter_code
_entity_poly.pdbx_strand_id
1 'polypeptide(L)'
;MKAPECFEGTQPFKVRSLIQSCQLIFHNDTENFSQDRKKVLYSTSFLIGRAEKWIEPYLSNFTNQDPNYLLNSCTLFESKPFTLFGVPNEVRKAEAEFYSLIMKEAGHFFFTLLILEVWFQELRNGVKELSSIISGRDCHPEFWINCPPILQDLIYITLELDTSYN
;
A
#
# COMPACT_ATOMS: atom_id res chain seq x y z
N MET A 1 20.92 15.63 -17.07
CA MET A 1 20.12 14.48 -16.56
C MET A 1 20.62 13.21 -17.21
N LYS A 2 20.55 12.06 -16.51
CA LYS A 2 20.90 10.75 -17.09
C LYS A 2 19.83 10.37 -18.12
N ALA A 3 20.24 9.86 -19.28
CA ALA A 3 19.31 9.35 -20.27
C ALA A 3 18.55 8.11 -19.73
N PRO A 4 17.27 7.92 -20.11
CA PRO A 4 16.55 6.70 -19.76
C PRO A 4 17.22 5.44 -20.31
N GLU A 5 17.02 4.32 -19.62
CA GLU A 5 17.50 3.01 -20.08
C GLU A 5 16.54 2.42 -21.13
N CYS A 6 17.09 1.74 -22.13
CA CYS A 6 16.27 1.12 -23.17
C CYS A 6 15.43 -0.05 -22.62
N PHE A 7 14.22 -0.20 -23.16
CA PHE A 7 13.25 -1.21 -22.74
C PHE A 7 12.89 -2.17 -23.88
N GLU A 8 13.21 -3.45 -23.69
CA GLU A 8 12.99 -4.51 -24.69
C GLU A 8 11.59 -5.14 -24.68
N GLY A 9 10.80 -4.95 -23.61
CA GLY A 9 9.52 -5.65 -23.43
C GLY A 9 9.61 -7.03 -22.76
N THR A 10 10.74 -7.38 -22.15
CA THR A 10 10.96 -8.67 -21.46
C THR A 10 10.86 -8.58 -19.94
N GLN A 11 11.23 -7.43 -19.35
CA GLN A 11 11.34 -7.25 -17.90
C GLN A 11 10.31 -6.24 -17.39
N PRO A 12 9.17 -6.69 -16.83
CA PRO A 12 8.05 -5.82 -16.44
C PRO A 12 8.44 -4.63 -15.55
N PHE A 13 9.35 -4.85 -14.61
CA PHE A 13 9.81 -3.84 -13.66
C PHE A 13 10.57 -2.67 -14.33
N LYS A 14 11.22 -2.91 -15.48
CA LYS A 14 11.96 -1.86 -16.20
C LYS A 14 11.05 -0.84 -16.86
N VAL A 15 9.80 -1.20 -17.16
CA VAL A 15 8.85 -0.26 -17.77
C VAL A 15 8.55 0.91 -16.82
N ARG A 16 8.45 0.63 -15.51
CA ARG A 16 8.28 1.66 -14.48
C ARG A 16 9.48 2.60 -14.43
N SER A 17 10.69 2.04 -14.47
CA SER A 17 11.93 2.83 -14.44
C SER A 17 12.08 3.74 -15.66
N LEU A 18 11.73 3.25 -16.86
CA LEU A 18 11.69 4.04 -18.09
C LEU A 18 10.73 5.24 -17.95
N ILE A 19 9.47 4.98 -17.57
CA ILE A 19 8.44 6.03 -17.44
C ILE A 19 8.86 7.08 -16.40
N GLN A 20 9.33 6.66 -15.23
CA GLN A 20 9.81 7.59 -14.19
C GLN A 20 10.97 8.46 -14.67
N SER A 21 11.92 7.87 -15.41
CA SER A 21 13.06 8.61 -15.98
C SER A 21 12.61 9.64 -17.01
N CYS A 22 11.68 9.26 -17.89
CA CYS A 22 11.07 10.17 -18.86
C CYS A 22 10.31 11.31 -18.18
N GLN A 23 9.49 11.02 -17.17
CA GLN A 23 8.74 12.03 -16.42
C GLN A 23 9.67 13.06 -15.78
N LEU A 24 10.79 12.63 -15.20
CA LEU A 24 11.81 13.53 -14.63
C LEU A 24 12.35 14.51 -15.68
N ILE A 25 12.63 14.03 -16.90
CA ILE A 25 13.12 14.86 -18.00
C ILE A 25 12.04 15.84 -18.47
N PHE A 26 10.78 15.39 -18.59
CA PHE A 26 9.68 16.24 -19.03
C PHE A 26 9.36 17.36 -18.05
N HIS A 27 9.48 17.10 -16.75
CA HIS A 27 9.30 18.13 -15.72
C HIS A 27 10.48 19.11 -15.65
N ASN A 28 11.67 18.68 -16.03
CA ASN A 28 12.86 19.53 -16.05
C ASN A 28 12.94 20.43 -17.29
N ASP A 29 12.35 20.01 -18.41
CA ASP A 29 12.36 20.75 -19.67
C ASP A 29 10.93 20.90 -20.22
N THR A 30 10.16 21.77 -19.58
CA THR A 30 8.76 22.02 -19.94
C THR A 30 8.60 22.73 -21.28
N GLU A 31 9.60 23.47 -21.75
CA GLU A 31 9.56 24.17 -23.03
C GLU A 31 9.62 23.18 -24.20
N ASN A 32 10.62 22.27 -24.20
CA ASN A 32 10.75 21.26 -25.25
C ASN A 32 9.65 20.21 -25.17
N PHE A 33 9.18 19.87 -23.98
CA PHE A 33 8.14 18.85 -23.74
C PHE A 33 6.76 19.44 -23.44
N SER A 34 6.45 20.59 -24.02
CA SER A 34 5.14 21.26 -23.90
C SER A 34 3.97 20.46 -24.52
N GLN A 35 4.26 19.64 -25.53
CA GLN A 35 3.25 18.82 -26.21
C GLN A 35 3.39 17.35 -25.82
N ASP A 36 2.27 16.70 -25.52
CA ASP A 36 2.21 15.27 -25.19
C ASP A 36 2.81 14.40 -26.30
N ARG A 37 2.59 14.78 -27.56
CA ARG A 37 3.18 14.09 -28.69
C ARG A 37 4.71 14.03 -28.64
N LYS A 38 5.38 15.10 -28.20
CA LYS A 38 6.83 15.12 -28.07
C LYS A 38 7.30 14.20 -26.94
N LYS A 39 6.55 14.16 -25.82
CA LYS A 39 6.82 13.26 -24.69
C LYS A 39 6.71 11.80 -25.11
N VAL A 40 5.65 11.45 -25.83
CA VAL A 40 5.43 10.09 -26.32
C VAL A 40 6.53 9.70 -27.30
N LEU A 41 6.84 10.55 -28.29
CA LEU A 41 7.90 10.28 -29.27
C LEU A 41 9.27 10.07 -28.61
N TYR A 42 9.61 10.92 -27.64
CA TYR A 42 10.85 10.78 -26.88
C TYR A 42 10.88 9.45 -26.12
N SER A 43 9.80 9.11 -25.40
CA SER A 43 9.70 7.84 -24.68
C SER A 43 9.81 6.63 -25.61
N THR A 44 9.21 6.70 -26.80
CA THR A 44 9.24 5.61 -27.78
C THR A 44 10.63 5.37 -28.37
N SER A 45 11.52 6.36 -28.36
CA SER A 45 12.90 6.19 -28.86
C SER A 45 13.75 5.24 -28.00
N PHE A 46 13.33 5.00 -26.76
CA PHE A 46 13.98 4.06 -25.84
C PHE A 46 13.32 2.67 -25.85
N LEU A 47 12.25 2.47 -26.64
CA LEU A 47 11.65 1.16 -26.83
C LEU A 47 12.44 0.41 -27.89
N ILE A 48 12.86 -0.81 -27.57
CA ILE A 48 13.62 -1.67 -28.47
C ILE A 48 12.99 -3.07 -28.53
N GLY A 49 13.34 -3.86 -29.54
CA GLY A 49 12.99 -5.28 -29.59
C GLY A 49 11.48 -5.54 -29.66
N ARG A 50 10.90 -6.21 -28.64
CA ARG A 50 9.46 -6.51 -28.63
C ARG A 50 8.62 -5.25 -28.42
N ALA A 51 9.10 -4.33 -27.59
CA ALA A 51 8.39 -3.07 -27.32
C ALA A 51 8.35 -2.17 -28.56
N GLU A 52 9.42 -2.17 -29.36
CA GLU A 52 9.48 -1.45 -30.63
C GLU A 52 8.46 -1.97 -31.65
N LYS A 53 8.38 -3.30 -31.82
CA LYS A 53 7.39 -3.92 -32.72
C LYS A 53 5.94 -3.62 -32.33
N TRP A 54 5.69 -3.43 -31.03
CA TRP A 54 4.36 -3.04 -30.55
C TRP A 54 4.00 -1.60 -30.92
N ILE A 55 4.96 -0.68 -30.90
CA ILE A 55 4.71 0.73 -31.20
C ILE A 55 4.71 1.05 -32.71
N GLU A 56 5.39 0.25 -33.51
CA GLU A 56 5.51 0.36 -34.97
C GLU A 56 4.21 0.74 -35.73
N PRO A 57 3.04 0.09 -35.50
CA PRO A 57 1.80 0.46 -36.19
C PRO A 57 1.32 1.88 -35.85
N TYR A 58 1.65 2.39 -34.66
CA TYR A 58 1.33 3.75 -34.25
C TYR A 58 2.29 4.77 -34.86
N LEU A 59 3.56 4.41 -35.02
CA LEU A 59 4.55 5.25 -35.69
C LEU A 59 4.25 5.36 -37.19
N SER A 60 3.66 4.33 -37.80
CA SER A 60 3.33 4.34 -39.24
C SER A 60 2.30 5.41 -39.65
N ASN A 61 1.51 5.94 -38.70
CA ASN A 61 0.46 6.95 -38.98
C ASN A 61 0.63 8.21 -38.11
N PHE A 62 1.74 8.92 -38.34
CA PHE A 62 2.06 10.19 -37.65
C PHE A 62 1.09 11.35 -37.94
N THR A 63 0.28 11.27 -38.99
CA THR A 63 -0.67 12.34 -39.36
C THR A 63 -2.02 12.19 -38.66
N ASN A 64 -2.22 11.12 -37.89
CA ASN A 64 -3.45 10.92 -37.15
C ASN A 64 -3.66 12.02 -36.08
N GLN A 65 -4.76 12.75 -36.20
CA GLN A 65 -5.14 13.85 -35.31
C GLN A 65 -6.15 13.44 -34.23
N ASP A 66 -6.53 12.15 -34.17
CA ASP A 66 -7.45 11.67 -33.16
C ASP A 66 -6.84 11.91 -31.76
N PRO A 67 -7.55 12.60 -30.85
CA PRO A 67 -7.09 12.81 -29.47
C PRO A 67 -6.92 11.50 -28.70
N ASN A 68 -7.65 10.44 -29.07
CA ASN A 68 -7.52 9.10 -28.49
C ASN A 68 -6.38 8.29 -29.11
N TYR A 69 -5.63 8.88 -30.04
CA TYR A 69 -4.48 8.22 -30.64
C TYR A 69 -3.32 8.14 -29.66
N LEU A 70 -2.65 6.99 -29.63
CA LEU A 70 -1.59 6.68 -28.67
C LEU A 70 -0.47 7.74 -28.65
N LEU A 71 -0.09 8.25 -29.83
CA LEU A 71 0.98 9.24 -29.94
C LEU A 71 0.56 10.65 -29.51
N ASN A 72 -0.75 10.94 -29.42
CA ASN A 72 -1.24 12.28 -29.09
C ASN A 72 -1.55 12.45 -27.60
N SER A 73 -1.51 11.36 -26.81
CA SER A 73 -1.86 11.36 -25.40
C SER A 73 -0.78 10.66 -24.57
N CYS A 74 -0.13 11.42 -23.68
CA CYS A 74 0.89 10.86 -22.79
C CYS A 74 0.28 9.88 -21.79
N THR A 75 -0.94 10.14 -21.31
CA THR A 75 -1.65 9.29 -20.34
C THR A 75 -2.05 7.94 -20.93
N LEU A 76 -2.49 7.90 -22.19
CA LEU A 76 -2.75 6.65 -22.91
C LEU A 76 -1.46 5.86 -23.14
N PHE A 77 -0.37 6.55 -23.45
CA PHE A 77 0.93 5.92 -23.62
C PHE A 77 1.48 5.34 -22.31
N GLU A 78 1.30 5.99 -21.16
CA GLU A 78 1.81 5.46 -19.89
C GLU A 78 1.07 4.20 -19.44
N SER A 79 -0.24 4.10 -19.68
CA SER A 79 -1.06 2.97 -19.21
C SER A 79 -0.86 1.68 -20.02
N LYS A 80 -0.77 1.76 -21.35
CA LYS A 80 -0.71 0.56 -22.21
C LYS A 80 0.50 -0.35 -21.98
N PRO A 81 1.74 0.16 -21.79
CA PRO A 81 2.91 -0.67 -21.52
C PRO A 81 2.75 -1.52 -20.27
N PHE A 82 2.08 -1.03 -19.22
CA PHE A 82 1.80 -1.83 -18.03
C PHE A 82 0.80 -2.94 -18.31
N THR A 83 -0.23 -2.69 -19.13
CA THR A 83 -1.19 -3.74 -19.49
C THR A 83 -0.55 -4.82 -20.37
N LEU A 84 0.39 -4.46 -21.24
CA LEU A 84 0.98 -5.36 -22.23
C LEU A 84 2.24 -6.10 -21.74
N PHE A 85 3.10 -5.40 -20.99
CA PHE A 85 4.38 -5.91 -20.51
C PHE A 85 4.45 -6.04 -18.99
N GLY A 86 3.43 -5.60 -18.26
CA GLY A 86 3.35 -5.73 -16.81
C GLY A 86 3.11 -7.17 -16.36
N VAL A 87 3.23 -7.39 -15.06
CA VAL A 87 2.90 -8.68 -14.46
C VAL A 87 1.38 -8.77 -14.32
N PRO A 88 0.72 -9.82 -14.85
CA PRO A 88 -0.70 -10.05 -14.60
C PRO A 88 -0.95 -10.19 -13.09
N ASN A 89 -1.72 -9.27 -12.51
CA ASN A 89 -2.06 -9.24 -11.08
C ASN A 89 -0.84 -9.24 -10.14
N GLU A 90 -0.14 -8.10 -10.08
CA GLU A 90 0.93 -7.85 -9.08
C GLU A 90 0.48 -8.19 -7.66
N VAL A 91 -0.77 -7.88 -7.30
CA VAL A 91 -1.37 -8.18 -5.98
C VAL A 91 -1.42 -9.68 -5.72
N ARG A 92 -1.95 -10.48 -6.66
CA ARG A 92 -2.04 -11.94 -6.48
C ARG A 92 -0.67 -12.60 -6.45
N LYS A 93 0.30 -12.06 -7.19
CA LYS A 93 1.69 -12.54 -7.13
C LYS A 93 2.31 -12.20 -5.77
N ALA A 94 2.12 -10.98 -5.28
CA ALA A 94 2.60 -10.57 -3.96
C ALA A 94 1.94 -11.37 -2.83
N GLU A 95 0.63 -11.65 -2.93
CA GLU A 95 -0.08 -12.53 -2.00
C GLU A 95 0.49 -13.95 -2.03
N ALA A 96 0.70 -14.53 -3.21
CA ALA A 96 1.28 -15.87 -3.33
C ALA A 96 2.71 -15.92 -2.76
N GLU A 97 3.52 -14.90 -3.01
CA GLU A 97 4.85 -14.76 -2.40
C GLU A 97 4.75 -14.62 -0.88
N PHE A 98 3.82 -13.80 -0.36
CA PHE A 98 3.57 -13.64 1.07
C PHE A 98 3.17 -14.96 1.75
N TYR A 99 2.22 -15.71 1.17
CA TYR A 99 1.84 -17.03 1.67
C TYR A 99 3.00 -18.03 1.62
N SER A 100 3.86 -17.95 0.60
CA SER A 100 5.05 -18.81 0.49
C SER A 100 6.13 -18.50 1.54
N LEU A 101 6.20 -17.25 2.02
CA LEU A 101 7.09 -16.82 3.10
C LEU A 101 6.53 -17.25 4.47
N ILE A 102 5.22 -17.12 4.68
CA ILE A 102 4.54 -17.54 5.91
C ILE A 102 4.73 -19.04 6.18
N MET A 103 4.68 -19.89 5.16
CA MET A 103 4.89 -21.34 5.37
C MET A 103 6.33 -21.72 5.76
N LYS A 104 7.33 -20.85 5.58
CA LYS A 104 8.72 -21.10 6.03
C LYS A 104 8.99 -20.62 7.46
N GLU A 105 8.22 -19.67 7.98
CA GLU A 105 8.41 -19.04 9.30
C GLU A 105 7.32 -19.42 10.32
N ALA A 106 6.72 -20.61 10.18
CA ALA A 106 5.71 -21.16 11.09
C ALA A 106 6.18 -21.33 12.57
N GLY A 107 7.39 -20.90 12.92
CA GLY A 107 7.88 -20.82 14.31
C GLY A 107 7.60 -19.49 15.01
N HIS A 108 7.36 -18.37 14.28
CA HIS A 108 7.28 -17.04 14.90
C HIS A 108 5.85 -16.53 15.15
N PHE A 109 4.85 -17.03 14.41
CA PHE A 109 3.45 -16.56 14.55
C PHE A 109 2.75 -17.14 15.80
N PHE A 110 3.20 -18.30 16.30
CA PHE A 110 2.69 -18.85 17.56
C PHE A 110 3.13 -18.04 18.78
N PHE A 111 4.30 -17.39 18.72
CA PHE A 111 4.85 -16.65 19.84
C PHE A 111 4.09 -15.35 20.13
N THR A 112 3.66 -14.62 19.10
CA THR A 112 2.94 -13.35 19.28
C THR A 112 1.53 -13.56 19.81
N LEU A 113 0.83 -14.61 19.35
CA LEU A 113 -0.51 -14.97 19.83
C LEU A 113 -0.48 -15.46 21.28
N LEU A 114 0.50 -16.29 21.65
CA LEU A 114 0.66 -16.75 23.03
C LEU A 114 0.99 -15.60 23.99
N ILE A 115 1.86 -14.66 23.57
CA ILE A 115 2.21 -13.49 24.39
C ILE A 115 0.99 -12.59 24.61
N LEU A 116 0.15 -12.37 23.59
CA LEU A 116 -1.09 -11.60 23.73
C LEU A 116 -2.11 -12.29 24.64
N GLU A 117 -2.27 -13.61 24.54
CA GLU A 117 -3.16 -14.37 25.43
C GLU A 117 -2.70 -14.36 26.89
N VAL A 118 -1.40 -14.50 27.13
CA VAL A 118 -0.82 -14.46 28.50
C VAL A 118 -1.01 -13.08 29.12
N TRP A 119 -0.70 -12.00 28.39
CA TRP A 119 -0.88 -10.63 28.87
C TRP A 119 -2.34 -10.30 29.17
N PHE A 120 -3.27 -10.81 28.36
CA PHE A 120 -4.71 -10.58 28.55
C PHE A 120 -5.25 -11.29 29.81
N GLN A 121 -4.69 -12.45 30.18
CA GLN A 121 -5.09 -13.15 31.40
C GLN A 121 -4.51 -12.50 32.65
N GLU A 122 -3.28 -11.99 32.62
CA GLU A 122 -2.71 -11.23 33.75
C GLU A 122 -3.50 -9.94 34.03
N LEU A 123 -3.89 -9.21 32.99
CA LEU A 123 -4.77 -8.04 33.14
C LEU A 123 -6.13 -8.43 33.74
N ARG A 124 -6.74 -9.53 33.29
CA ARG A 124 -8.02 -10.01 33.82
C ARG A 124 -7.92 -10.41 35.30
N ASN A 125 -6.82 -11.03 35.70
CA ASN A 125 -6.60 -11.42 37.09
C ASN A 125 -6.36 -10.20 37.98
N GLY A 126 -5.59 -9.22 37.52
CA GLY A 126 -5.39 -7.96 38.24
C GLY A 126 -6.69 -7.16 38.42
N VAL A 127 -7.55 -7.13 37.40
CA VAL A 127 -8.88 -6.47 37.50
C VAL A 127 -9.79 -7.18 38.51
N LYS A 128 -9.77 -8.52 38.57
CA LYS A 128 -10.54 -9.29 39.58
C LYS A 128 -10.03 -9.06 41.01
N GLU A 129 -8.73 -8.95 41.19
CA GLU A 129 -8.12 -8.67 42.49
C GLU A 129 -8.51 -7.26 42.96
N LEU A 130 -8.45 -6.26 42.07
CA LEU A 130 -8.91 -4.90 42.36
C LEU A 130 -10.41 -4.82 42.63
N SER A 131 -11.24 -5.55 41.87
CA SER A 131 -12.69 -5.66 42.11
C SER A 131 -12.99 -6.23 43.50
N SER A 132 -12.27 -7.27 43.94
CA SER A 132 -12.45 -7.84 45.28
C SER A 132 -12.08 -6.87 46.41
N ILE A 133 -11.06 -6.03 46.19
CA ILE A 133 -10.61 -5.00 47.15
C ILE A 133 -11.63 -3.85 47.27
N ILE A 134 -12.33 -3.53 46.16
CA ILE A 134 -13.37 -2.50 46.11
C ILE A 134 -14.67 -3.02 46.72
N SER A 135 -15.07 -4.27 46.45
CA SER A 135 -16.29 -4.86 47.02
C SER A 135 -16.19 -5.19 48.51
N GLY A 136 -14.98 -5.30 49.06
CA GLY A 136 -14.73 -5.61 50.48
C GLY A 136 -14.60 -4.40 51.41
N ARG A 137 -14.61 -3.17 50.89
CA ARG A 137 -14.62 -1.95 51.70
C ARG A 137 -15.89 -1.18 51.41
N ASP A 138 -16.73 -0.99 52.43
CA ASP A 138 -17.81 0.00 52.39
C ASP A 138 -17.19 1.36 52.06
N CYS A 139 -17.25 1.72 50.77
CA CYS A 139 -16.58 2.88 50.23
C CYS A 139 -17.26 4.15 50.77
N HIS A 140 -16.64 4.76 51.78
CA HIS A 140 -17.09 6.03 52.33
C HIS A 140 -17.10 7.09 51.20
N PRO A 141 -18.16 7.92 51.10
CA PRO A 141 -18.42 8.77 49.92
C PRO A 141 -17.33 9.81 49.59
N GLU A 142 -16.37 10.06 50.49
CA GLU A 142 -15.26 10.99 50.24
C GLU A 142 -14.16 10.41 49.33
N PHE A 143 -14.09 9.08 49.15
CA PHE A 143 -13.06 8.44 48.31
C PHE A 143 -13.29 8.67 46.81
N TRP A 144 -14.53 8.96 46.41
CA TRP A 144 -14.91 9.22 45.02
C TRP A 144 -14.38 10.55 44.48
N ILE A 145 -14.15 11.53 45.36
CA ILE A 145 -13.77 12.90 44.99
C ILE A 145 -12.27 13.00 44.63
N ASN A 146 -11.43 12.10 45.16
CA ASN A 146 -9.99 12.08 44.91
C ASN A 146 -9.52 10.91 44.03
N CYS A 147 -10.45 10.20 43.38
CA CYS A 147 -10.10 9.06 42.54
C CYS A 147 -9.52 9.54 41.20
N PRO A 148 -8.35 9.03 40.75
CA PRO A 148 -7.79 9.38 39.45
C PRO A 148 -8.74 9.02 38.31
N PRO A 149 -8.85 9.82 37.23
CA PRO A 149 -9.84 9.63 36.17
C PRO A 149 -9.83 8.22 35.55
N ILE A 150 -8.64 7.62 35.42
CA ILE A 150 -8.42 6.27 34.89
C ILE A 150 -9.13 5.18 35.71
N LEU A 151 -9.23 5.35 37.04
CA LEU A 151 -9.91 4.39 37.91
C LEU A 151 -11.43 4.59 37.89
N GLN A 152 -11.92 5.81 37.64
CA GLN A 152 -13.35 6.06 37.43
C GLN A 152 -13.84 5.43 36.13
N ASP A 153 -13.05 5.55 35.04
CA ASP A 153 -13.38 4.94 33.75
C ASP A 153 -13.40 3.41 33.84
N LEU A 154 -12.46 2.80 34.56
CA LEU A 154 -12.43 1.34 34.77
C LEU A 154 -13.62 0.84 35.59
N ILE A 155 -14.07 1.59 36.60
CA ILE A 155 -15.25 1.23 37.41
C ILE A 155 -16.53 1.35 36.58
N TYR A 156 -16.65 2.39 35.76
CA TYR A 156 -17.80 2.58 34.85
C TYR A 156 -17.90 1.41 33.86
N ILE A 157 -16.77 1.02 33.24
CA ILE A 157 -16.70 -0.12 32.32
C ILE A 157 -17.09 -1.43 33.03
N THR A 158 -16.67 -1.64 34.28
CA THR A 158 -17.08 -2.85 35.03
C THR A 158 -18.58 -2.90 35.36
N LEU A 159 -19.21 -1.76 35.68
CA LEU A 159 -20.66 -1.68 35.96
C LEU A 159 -21.51 -1.83 34.69
N GLU A 160 -21.00 -1.39 33.54
CA GLU A 160 -21.67 -1.51 32.24
C GLU A 160 -21.60 -2.96 31.69
N LEU A 161 -20.55 -3.69 32.02
CA LEU A 161 -20.41 -5.10 31.63
C LEU A 161 -21.31 -6.04 32.46
N ASP A 162 -21.62 -5.71 33.72
CA ASP A 162 -22.55 -6.50 34.55
C ASP A 162 -24.03 -6.30 34.17
N THR A 163 -24.40 -5.15 33.61
CA THR A 163 -25.79 -4.90 33.16
C THR A 163 -26.12 -5.49 31.78
N SER A 164 -25.12 -5.89 31.01
CA SER A 164 -25.31 -6.56 29.71
C SER A 164 -25.59 -8.07 29.82
N TYR A 165 -25.54 -8.65 31.03
CA TYR A 165 -25.73 -10.08 31.27
C TYR A 165 -26.85 -10.40 32.29
N ASN A 166 -27.95 -9.63 32.25
CA ASN A 166 -29.23 -10.02 32.85
C ASN A 166 -30.39 -9.75 31.88
#